data_AF-A0A6G1E6H2-F1
#
_entry.id   AF-A0A6G1E6H2-F1
#
_cell.length_a   1.000
_cell.length_b   1.000
_cell.length_c   1.000
_cell.angle_alpha   90.00
_cell.angle_beta   90.00
_cell.angle_gamma   90.00
#
_symmetry.space_group_name_H-M   'P 1'
#
loop_
_entity.id
_entity.type
_entity.pdbx_description
1 polymer ?
#
loop_
_entity_poly.entity_id
_entity_poly.type
_entity_poly.pdbx_seq_one_letter_code
_entity_poly.pdbx_strand_id
1 'polypeptide(L)'
;MATVTGQRRTNKRKTSAEPAAACGGVVTLPEHGIAEVLLRLPARGLARLRCACRSWNAEISSRGFQDRHHALAAAKFAFLQPSYATARRLHAAKNRTK
;
A
#
# COMPACT_ATOMS: atom_id res chain seq x y z
N MET A 1 10.00 -19.96 -53.08
CA MET A 1 9.32 -18.73 -52.63
C MET A 1 10.06 -18.18 -51.42
N ALA A 2 10.49 -16.92 -51.53
CA ALA A 2 10.90 -15.93 -50.50
C ALA A 2 11.69 -16.36 -49.23
N THR A 3 13.02 -16.15 -49.31
CA THR A 3 13.90 -15.32 -48.45
C THR A 3 13.76 -15.22 -46.91
N VAL A 4 14.96 -15.20 -46.29
CA VAL A 4 15.45 -14.25 -45.24
C VAL A 4 15.13 -14.59 -43.77
N THR A 5 16.13 -15.08 -43.00
CA THR A 5 17.17 -14.36 -42.21
C THR A 5 16.65 -13.76 -40.91
N GLY A 6 17.31 -14.07 -39.77
CA GLY A 6 17.34 -13.11 -38.65
C GLY A 6 17.52 -13.68 -37.25
N GLN A 7 18.75 -14.02 -36.87
CA GLN A 7 19.17 -13.93 -35.46
C GLN A 7 19.01 -12.49 -34.98
N ARG A 8 18.35 -12.27 -33.84
CA ARG A 8 18.39 -10.98 -33.15
C ARG A 8 19.05 -11.12 -31.78
N ARG A 9 20.36 -10.81 -31.76
CA ARG A 9 21.12 -10.40 -30.58
C ARG A 9 20.60 -9.06 -30.04
N THR A 10 21.05 -8.75 -28.81
CA THR A 10 21.15 -7.42 -28.16
C THR A 10 19.89 -6.96 -27.40
N ASN A 11 19.95 -6.41 -26.17
CA ASN A 11 21.01 -5.62 -25.53
C ASN A 11 20.93 -5.68 -24.00
N LYS A 12 22.08 -5.96 -23.35
CA LYS A 12 22.36 -5.68 -21.95
C LYS A 12 22.32 -4.16 -21.78
N ARG A 13 21.24 -3.63 -21.22
CA ARG A 13 21.13 -2.20 -20.92
C ARG A 13 22.17 -1.88 -19.85
N LYS A 14 23.31 -1.37 -20.33
CA LYS A 14 24.24 -0.55 -19.58
C LYS A 14 23.46 0.68 -19.15
N THR A 15 22.89 0.63 -17.94
CA THR A 15 22.41 1.84 -17.27
C THR A 15 23.65 2.64 -16.94
N SER A 16 24.09 3.45 -17.89
CA SER A 16 25.03 4.52 -17.66
C SER A 16 24.44 5.39 -16.55
N ALA A 17 25.11 5.41 -15.41
CA ALA A 17 24.88 6.39 -14.38
C ALA A 17 25.27 7.76 -14.94
N GLU A 18 24.29 8.49 -15.46
CA GLU A 18 24.39 9.93 -15.69
C GLU A 18 23.96 10.61 -14.38
N PRO A 19 24.74 11.57 -13.86
CA PRO A 19 24.43 12.23 -12.59
C PRO A 19 23.29 13.20 -12.83
N ALA A 20 22.06 12.74 -12.57
CA ALA A 20 20.89 13.60 -12.54
C ALA A 20 21.15 14.70 -11.51
N ALA A 21 21.25 15.91 -12.03
CA ALA A 21 21.51 17.16 -11.34
C ALA A 21 20.81 17.24 -9.97
N ALA A 22 21.54 17.79 -8.99
CA ALA A 22 21.01 18.14 -7.69
C ALA A 22 19.84 19.14 -7.85
N CYS A 23 18.62 18.65 -7.62
CA CYS A 23 17.43 19.47 -7.42
C CYS A 23 16.75 19.03 -6.13
N GLY A 24 16.98 19.79 -5.05
CA GLY A 24 16.33 19.63 -3.75
C GLY A 24 16.85 18.42 -2.97
N GLY A 25 17.42 18.65 -1.79
CA GLY A 25 17.92 17.56 -0.94
C GLY A 25 16.90 16.43 -0.83
N VAL A 26 17.33 15.20 -1.11
CA VAL A 26 16.50 14.02 -0.89
C VAL A 26 16.28 13.91 0.62
N VAL A 27 15.15 14.44 1.10
CA VAL A 27 14.70 14.22 2.47
C VAL A 27 14.24 12.77 2.54
N THR A 28 15.14 11.91 3.01
CA THR A 28 14.80 10.52 3.31
C THR A 28 14.04 10.51 4.62
N LEU A 29 12.73 10.32 4.54
CA LEU A 29 11.96 9.99 5.73
C LEU A 29 12.42 8.60 6.19
N PRO A 30 12.60 8.36 7.50
CA PRO A 30 12.87 7.02 8.00
C PRO A 30 11.82 6.03 7.48
N GLU A 31 12.25 4.83 7.10
CA GLU A 31 11.40 3.78 6.50
C GLU A 31 10.10 3.55 7.30
N HIS A 32 10.19 3.60 8.63
CA HIS A 32 9.06 3.41 9.54
C HIS A 32 8.02 4.55 9.47
N GLY A 33 8.45 5.78 9.20
CA GLY A 33 7.57 6.95 9.09
C GLY A 33 6.73 6.92 7.81
N ILE A 34 7.26 6.35 6.72
CA ILE A 34 6.56 6.24 5.45
C ILE A 34 5.32 5.35 5.61
N ALA A 35 5.48 4.17 6.22
CA ALA A 35 4.37 3.26 6.48
C ALA A 35 3.26 3.92 7.32
N GLU A 36 3.64 4.70 8.34
CA GLU A 36 2.72 5.45 9.17
C GLU A 36 1.93 6.53 8.42
N VAL A 37 2.55 7.22 7.47
CA VAL A 37 1.85 8.18 6.60
C VAL A 37 0.89 7.44 5.68
N LEU A 38 1.34 6.35 5.06
CA LEU A 38 0.51 5.52 4.18
C LEU A 38 -0.72 4.97 4.91
N LEU A 39 -0.57 4.53 6.16
CA LEU A 39 -1.67 3.99 6.97
C LEU A 39 -2.81 4.99 7.20
N ARG A 40 -2.53 6.29 7.15
CA ARG A 40 -3.55 7.35 7.35
C ARG A 40 -4.32 7.66 6.07
N LEU A 41 -3.86 7.19 4.91
CA LEU A 41 -4.49 7.45 3.62
C LEU A 41 -5.71 6.55 3.39
N PRO A 42 -6.76 7.05 2.70
CA PRO A 42 -7.87 6.22 2.27
C PRO A 42 -7.42 5.20 1.22
N ALA A 43 -8.12 4.06 1.14
CA ALA A 43 -7.78 2.95 0.25
C ALA A 43 -7.62 3.37 -1.23
N ARG A 44 -8.45 4.31 -1.71
CA ARG A 44 -8.35 4.85 -3.08
C ARG A 44 -7.04 5.61 -3.33
N GLY A 45 -6.50 6.29 -2.31
CA GLY A 45 -5.19 6.92 -2.38
C GLY A 45 -4.10 5.87 -2.53
N LEU A 46 -4.14 4.85 -1.67
CA LEU A 46 -3.18 3.74 -1.68
C LEU A 46 -3.19 2.97 -2.99
N ALA A 47 -4.35 2.76 -3.61
CA ALA A 47 -4.45 2.09 -4.91
C ALA A 47 -3.64 2.81 -6.00
N ARG A 48 -3.69 4.16 -6.05
CA ARG A 48 -2.90 4.96 -7.00
C ARG A 48 -1.40 4.87 -6.70
N LEU A 49 -1.05 4.84 -5.42
CA LEU A 49 0.34 4.78 -4.96
C LEU A 49 1.03 3.44 -5.24
N ARG A 50 0.28 2.33 -5.23
CA ARG A 50 0.79 1.02 -5.67
C ARG A 50 1.31 1.06 -7.12
N CYS A 51 0.74 1.92 -7.96
CA CYS A 51 1.16 2.06 -9.35
C CYS A 51 2.39 2.98 -9.52
N ALA A 52 2.78 3.74 -8.50
CA ALA A 52 3.86 4.71 -8.60
C ALA A 52 5.25 4.05 -8.65
N CYS A 53 5.51 3.05 -7.81
CA CYS A 53 6.74 2.27 -7.85
C CYS A 53 6.61 0.89 -7.18
N ARG A 54 7.61 0.02 -7.41
CA ARG A 54 7.63 -1.34 -6.87
C ARG A 54 7.71 -1.38 -5.34
N SER A 55 8.49 -0.49 -4.74
CA SER A 55 8.65 -0.44 -3.27
C SER A 55 7.33 -0.14 -2.56
N TRP A 56 6.55 0.82 -3.09
CA TRP A 56 5.23 1.15 -2.52
C TRP A 56 4.23 0.02 -2.75
N ASN A 57 4.26 -0.63 -3.92
CA ASN A 57 3.44 -1.81 -4.14
C ASN A 57 3.76 -2.95 -3.15
N ALA A 58 5.04 -3.20 -2.85
CA ALA A 58 5.46 -4.21 -1.90
C ALA A 58 5.00 -3.87 -0.47
N GLU A 59 5.22 -2.64 -0.02
CA GLU A 59 4.80 -2.17 1.31
C GLU A 59 3.28 -2.26 1.48
N ILE A 60 2.51 -1.73 0.53
CA ILE A 60 1.04 -1.71 0.59
C ILE A 60 0.44 -3.13 0.43
N SER A 61 1.13 -4.03 -0.29
CA SER A 61 0.69 -5.43 -0.42
C SER A 61 1.06 -6.29 0.78
N SER A 62 1.92 -5.82 1.68
CA SER A 62 2.31 -6.56 2.88
C SER A 62 1.10 -6.80 3.78
N ARG A 63 1.00 -8.02 4.32
CA ARG A 63 -0.08 -8.38 5.23
C ARG A 63 -0.08 -7.54 6.51
N GLY A 64 1.11 -7.27 7.07
CA GLY A 64 1.24 -6.41 8.25
C GLY A 64 0.80 -4.97 8.00
N PHE A 65 0.90 -4.47 6.76
CA PHE A 65 0.34 -3.17 6.39
C PHE A 65 -1.19 -3.23 6.33
N GLN A 66 -1.76 -4.23 5.65
CA GLN A 66 -3.21 -4.39 5.48
C GLN A 66 -3.93 -4.57 6.83
N ASP A 67 -3.40 -5.40 7.72
CA ASP A 67 -3.99 -5.64 9.04
C ASP A 67 -4.05 -4.33 9.86
N ARG A 68 -2.97 -3.55 9.86
CA ARG A 68 -2.92 -2.23 10.52
C ARG A 68 -3.87 -1.24 9.87
N HIS A 69 -3.95 -1.21 8.55
CA HIS A 69 -4.84 -0.32 7.80
C HIS A 69 -6.31 -0.60 8.11
N HIS A 70 -6.69 -1.89 8.13
CA HIS A 70 -8.04 -2.32 8.49
C HIS A 70 -8.38 -2.01 9.94
N ALA A 71 -7.44 -2.22 10.88
CA ALA A 71 -7.64 -1.89 12.28
C ALA A 71 -7.89 -0.38 12.48
N LEU A 72 -7.10 0.47 11.82
CA LEU A 72 -7.28 1.93 11.85
C LEU A 72 -8.59 2.35 11.20
N ALA A 73 -8.97 1.74 10.07
CA ALA A 73 -10.27 2.01 9.45
C ALA A 73 -11.42 1.65 10.39
N ALA A 74 -11.38 0.46 10.99
CA ALA A 74 -12.39 0.01 11.96
C ALA A 74 -12.49 0.96 13.17
N ALA A 75 -11.36 1.42 13.71
CA ALA A 75 -11.33 2.39 14.79
C ALA A 75 -11.95 3.75 14.38
N LYS A 76 -11.65 4.23 13.18
CA LYS A 76 -12.25 5.46 12.63
C LYS A 76 -13.77 5.32 12.48
N PHE A 77 -14.25 4.18 12.00
CA PHE A 77 -15.69 3.93 11.89
C PHE A 77 -16.36 3.76 13.25
N ALA A 78 -15.68 3.12 14.22
CA ALA A 78 -16.19 3.01 15.59
C ALA A 78 -16.34 4.39 16.26
N PHE A 79 -15.42 5.31 16.01
CA PHE A 79 -15.53 6.69 16.47
C PHE A 79 -16.71 7.44 15.83
N LEU A 80 -17.00 7.15 14.56
CA LEU A 80 -18.10 7.79 13.82
C LEU A 80 -19.47 7.14 14.09
N GLN A 81 -19.52 5.92 14.63
CA GLN A 81 -20.75 5.15 14.80
C GLN A 81 -20.82 4.46 16.18
N PRO A 82 -21.22 5.17 17.24
CA PRO A 82 -21.44 4.57 18.56
C PRO A 82 -22.60 3.55 18.58
N SER A 83 -23.61 3.72 17.71
CA SER A 83 -24.89 3.00 17.84
C SER A 83 -24.85 1.52 17.45
N TYR A 84 -23.91 1.09 16.61
CA TYR A 84 -23.86 -0.30 16.10
C TYR A 84 -22.98 -1.21 16.97
N ALA A 85 -22.03 -0.66 17.72
CA ALA A 85 -21.18 -1.43 18.64
C ALA A 85 -21.98 -1.99 19.83
N THR A 86 -23.05 -1.30 20.25
CA THR A 86 -23.95 -1.71 21.32
C THR A 86 -24.82 -2.92 20.91
N ALA A 87 -25.20 -3.01 19.64
CA ALA A 87 -26.05 -4.10 19.14
C ALA A 87 -25.36 -5.48 19.26
N ARG A 88 -24.05 -5.56 19.04
CA ARG A 88 -23.28 -6.81 19.20
C ARG A 88 -23.18 -7.27 20.65
N ARG A 89 -23.16 -6.36 21.63
CA ARG A 89 -23.17 -6.73 23.06
C ARG A 89 -24.54 -7.25 23.51
N LEU A 90 -25.62 -6.68 22.98
CA LEU A 90 -26.98 -7.12 23.28
C LEU A 90 -27.28 -8.51 22.69
N HIS A 91 -26.83 -8.78 21.46
CA HIS A 91 -27.01 -10.11 20.84
C HIS A 91 -26.25 -11.23 21.58
N ALA A 92 -25.09 -10.92 22.18
CA ALA A 92 -24.33 -11.88 22.98
C ALA A 92 -24.95 -12.12 24.37
N ALA A 93 -25.54 -11.09 24.99
CA ALA A 93 -26.21 -11.21 26.29
C ALA A 93 -27.49 -12.06 26.21
N LYS A 94 -28.21 -11.99 25.10
CA LYS A 94 -29.50 -12.70 24.91
C LYS A 94 -29.34 -14.22 24.71
N ASN A 95 -28.13 -14.69 24.44
CA ASN A 95 -27.85 -16.11 24.18
C ASN A 95 -27.32 -16.87 25.41
N ARG A 96 -27.16 -16.18 26.55
CA ARG A 96 -26.58 -16.75 27.80
C ARG A 96 -27.63 -17.20 28.82
N THR A 97 -28.90 -16.96 28.55
CA THR A 97 -30.04 -17.21 29.44
C THR A 97 -31.02 -18.25 28.86
N LYS A 98 -30.50 -19.21 28.09
CA LYS A 98 -31.25 -20.41 27.70
C LYS A 98 -30.57 -21.63 28.28
#